data_AF-A0AAU9TJK4-F1
#
_entry.id   AF-A0AAU9TJK4-F1
#
_cell.length_a   1.000
_cell.length_b   1.000
_cell.length_c   1.000
_cell.angle_alpha   90.00
_cell.angle_beta   90.00
_cell.angle_gamma   90.00
#
_symmetry.space_group_name_H-M   'P 1'
#
loop_
_entity.id
_entity.type
_entity.pdbx_description
1 polymer ?
#
loop_
_entity_poly.entity_id
_entity_poly.type
_entity_poly.pdbx_seq_one_letter_code
_entity_poly.pdbx_strand_id
1 'polypeptide(L)'
;MSGFWYKLDACYKGKRRWTCAKGCGARIHTSGKKVVFSELRHRLQVIYNEKGYPKLVLDGYYYRPHNAYRNQPKVLWYCASRNKFHCPASLRTYKREVVAVEGKHNHEP
;
A
#
# COMPACT_ATOMS: atom_id res chain seq x y z
N MET A 1 13.68 8.13 0.63
CA MET A 1 12.68 8.42 -0.42
C MET A 1 12.04 7.12 -0.88
N SER A 2 10.80 6.87 -0.45
CA SER A 2 9.97 5.73 -0.85
C SER A 2 8.92 6.25 -1.85
N GLY A 3 9.29 6.27 -3.14
CA GLY A 3 8.36 6.61 -4.22
C GLY A 3 7.66 5.36 -4.74
N PHE A 4 6.42 5.51 -5.18
CA PHE A 4 5.71 4.49 -5.95
C PHE A 4 6.12 4.62 -7.42
N TRP A 5 6.55 3.51 -8.01
CA TRP A 5 6.99 3.47 -9.40
C TRP A 5 5.82 3.07 -10.29
N TYR A 6 5.62 3.81 -11.37
CA TYR A 6 4.58 3.55 -12.35
C TYR A 6 5.22 3.32 -13.72
N LYS A 7 4.72 2.32 -14.45
CA LYS A 7 5.10 2.05 -15.84
C LYS A 7 4.01 2.57 -16.77
N LEU A 8 4.42 3.06 -17.94
CA LEU A 8 3.48 3.50 -18.96
C LEU A 8 2.65 2.31 -19.42
N ASP A 9 1.33 2.48 -19.45
CA ASP A 9 0.37 1.43 -19.75
C ASP A 9 -0.40 1.72 -21.05
N ALA A 10 -0.85 2.96 -21.24
CA ALA A 10 -1.53 3.36 -22.48
C ALA A 10 -1.46 4.88 -22.71
N CYS A 11 -1.66 5.31 -23.96
CA CYS A 11 -1.74 6.73 -24.34
C CYS A 11 -3.09 7.02 -25.02
N TYR A 12 -3.78 8.09 -24.61
CA TYR A 12 -5.09 8.47 -25.13
C TYR A 12 -5.20 9.99 -25.29
N LYS A 13 -5.35 10.51 -26.52
CA LYS A 13 -5.64 11.93 -26.81
C LYS A 13 -4.88 12.93 -25.91
N GLY A 14 -3.54 12.82 -25.87
CA GLY A 14 -2.67 13.70 -25.08
C GLY A 14 -2.54 13.34 -23.59
N LYS A 15 -3.28 12.34 -23.10
CA LYS A 15 -3.16 11.76 -21.77
C LYS A 15 -2.36 10.46 -21.81
N ARG A 16 -1.62 10.18 -20.75
CA ARG A 16 -0.89 8.93 -20.52
C ARG A 16 -1.47 8.24 -19.31
N ARG A 17 -1.82 6.96 -19.43
CA ARG A 17 -2.17 6.06 -18.34
C ARG A 17 -0.94 5.30 -17.91
N TRP A 18 -0.73 5.26 -16.61
CA TRP A 18 0.36 4.53 -15.99
C TRP A 18 -0.22 3.56 -14.97
N THR A 19 0.35 2.36 -14.93
CA THR A 19 0.00 1.34 -13.94
C THR A 19 1.17 1.13 -13.00
N CYS A 20 0.87 0.68 -11.79
CA CYS A 20 1.85 0.31 -10.78
C CYS A 20 2.91 -0.64 -11.36
N ALA A 21 4.20 -0.27 -11.27
CA ALA A 21 5.29 -1.10 -11.79
C ALA A 21 5.38 -2.46 -11.08
N LYS A 22 4.93 -2.52 -9.82
CA LYS A 22 4.83 -3.76 -9.02
C LYS A 22 3.61 -4.63 -9.35
N GLY A 23 2.83 -4.28 -10.39
CA GLY A 23 1.65 -5.06 -10.80
C GLY A 23 0.45 -4.96 -9.86
N CYS A 24 0.44 -3.95 -8.98
CA CYS A 24 -0.70 -3.68 -8.13
C CYS A 24 -1.83 -2.94 -8.90
N GLY A 25 -3.03 -2.87 -8.33
CA GLY A 25 -4.20 -2.23 -8.99
C GLY A 25 -4.12 -0.70 -9.12
N ALA A 26 -3.04 -0.07 -8.68
CA ALA A 26 -2.90 1.37 -8.72
C ALA A 26 -2.67 1.88 -10.15
N ARG A 27 -3.33 2.98 -10.50
CA ARG A 27 -3.22 3.65 -11.80
C ARG A 27 -3.16 5.16 -11.64
N ILE A 28 -2.44 5.84 -12.51
CA ILE A 28 -2.47 7.30 -12.63
C ILE A 28 -2.66 7.70 -14.09
N HIS A 29 -3.28 8.86 -14.34
CA HIS A 29 -3.29 9.50 -15.65
C HIS A 29 -2.53 10.83 -15.58
N THR A 30 -1.73 11.12 -16.60
CA THR A 30 -1.06 12.41 -16.75
C THR A 30 -1.45 13.07 -18.06
N SER A 31 -1.56 14.39 -18.09
CA SER A 31 -1.55 15.20 -19.32
C SER A 31 -0.26 16.01 -19.33
N GLY A 32 0.62 15.77 -20.31
CA GLY A 32 1.98 16.31 -20.29
C GLY A 32 2.76 15.85 -19.04
N LYS A 33 3.21 16.80 -18.21
CA LYS A 33 3.91 16.57 -16.93
C LYS A 33 2.99 16.63 -15.69
N LYS A 34 1.68 16.83 -15.86
CA LYS A 34 0.73 17.00 -14.76
C LYS A 34 -0.09 15.72 -14.54
N VAL A 35 -0.25 15.29 -13.28
CA VAL A 35 -1.19 14.22 -12.92
C VAL A 35 -2.62 14.79 -12.97
N VAL A 36 -3.49 14.16 -13.75
CA VAL A 36 -4.90 14.56 -13.93
C VAL A 36 -5.89 13.57 -13.32
N PHE A 37 -5.41 12.38 -12.92
CA PHE A 37 -6.18 11.37 -12.21
C PHE A 37 -5.24 10.43 -11.45
N SER A 38 -5.64 9.98 -10.28
CA SER A 38 -4.91 8.98 -9.50
C SER A 38 -5.86 8.04 -8.79
N GLU A 39 -5.65 6.75 -8.98
CA GLU A 39 -6.31 5.66 -8.28
C GLU A 39 -5.21 4.84 -7.60
N LEU A 40 -4.86 5.19 -6.37
CA LEU A 40 -3.73 4.61 -5.63
C LEU A 40 -4.08 3.25 -5.00
N ARG A 41 -4.81 2.40 -5.72
CA ARG A 41 -5.26 1.06 -5.30
C ARG A 41 -4.12 0.03 -5.32
N HIS A 42 -3.06 0.29 -4.56
CA HIS A 42 -2.07 -0.74 -4.28
C HIS A 42 -2.79 -1.93 -3.64
N ARG A 43 -2.47 -3.15 -4.10
CA ARG A 43 -3.27 -4.36 -3.88
C ARG A 43 -3.17 -4.75 -2.42
N LEU A 44 -3.97 -4.08 -1.60
CA LEU A 44 -4.15 -4.35 -0.20
C LEU A 44 -5.09 -5.54 -0.08
N GLN A 45 -4.57 -6.66 0.39
CA GLN A 45 -5.41 -7.79 0.73
C GLN A 45 -5.62 -7.81 2.24
N VAL A 46 -6.88 -7.88 2.66
CA VAL A 46 -7.22 -8.16 4.05
C VAL A 46 -7.46 -9.65 4.14
N ILE A 47 -6.53 -10.37 4.76
CA ILE A 47 -6.67 -11.81 5.02
C ILE A 47 -7.32 -11.94 6.39
N TYR A 48 -8.53 -12.48 6.42
CA TYR A 48 -9.19 -12.89 7.67
C TYR A 48 -8.77 -14.32 7.99
N ASN A 49 -8.40 -14.58 9.23
CA ASN A 49 -8.13 -15.93 9.70
C ASN A 49 -9.30 -16.37 10.58
N GLU A 50 -9.77 -17.62 10.46
CA GLU A 50 -10.98 -18.12 11.14
C GLU A 50 -10.95 -17.96 12.67
N LYS A 51 -9.75 -17.88 13.27
CA LYS A 51 -9.53 -17.73 14.72
C LYS A 51 -8.69 -16.50 15.09
N GLY A 52 -8.37 -15.61 14.15
CA GLY A 52 -7.37 -14.56 14.35
C GLY A 52 -7.76 -13.19 13.80
N TYR A 53 -7.02 -12.18 14.22
CA TYR A 53 -7.20 -10.82 13.72
C TYR A 53 -6.83 -10.72 12.23
N PRO A 54 -7.52 -9.84 11.46
CA PRO A 54 -7.22 -9.63 10.07
C PRO A 54 -5.75 -9.20 9.88
N LYS A 55 -5.09 -9.78 8.89
CA LYS A 55 -3.75 -9.39 8.44
C LYS A 55 -3.87 -8.58 7.16
N LEU A 56 -3.12 -7.50 7.06
CA LEU A 56 -3.00 -6.75 5.81
C LEU A 56 -1.79 -7.24 5.03
N VAL A 57 -1.93 -7.42 3.73
CA VAL A 57 -0.83 -7.73 2.82
C VAL A 57 -0.71 -6.60 1.81
N LEU A 58 0.49 -6.03 1.69
CA LEU A 58 0.82 -5.02 0.71
C LEU A 58 2.19 -5.34 0.11
N ASP A 59 2.24 -5.45 -1.23
CA ASP A 59 3.47 -5.78 -1.98
C ASP A 59 4.18 -7.06 -1.48
N GLY A 60 3.43 -8.08 -1.05
CA GLY A 60 3.97 -9.33 -0.50
C GLY A 60 4.31 -9.28 0.99
N TYR A 61 4.38 -8.10 1.59
CA TYR A 61 4.67 -7.95 3.01
C TYR A 61 3.41 -8.03 3.86
N TYR A 62 3.49 -8.78 4.96
CA TYR A 62 2.43 -8.89 5.95
C TYR A 62 2.52 -7.78 6.99
N TYR A 63 1.36 -7.26 7.39
CA TYR A 63 1.21 -6.26 8.42
C TYR A 63 0.21 -6.71 9.48
N ARG A 64 0.51 -6.38 10.73
CA ARG A 64 -0.32 -6.63 11.91
C ARG A 64 -0.84 -5.31 12.48
N PRO A 65 -2.09 -5.25 12.95
CA PRO A 65 -2.65 -4.03 13.49
C PRO A 65 -2.04 -3.74 14.86
N HIS A 66 -1.82 -2.46 15.15
CA HIS A 66 -1.44 -2.01 16.47
C HIS A 66 -2.62 -2.16 17.43
N ASN A 67 -2.38 -2.78 18.60
CA ASN A 67 -3.43 -3.15 19.55
C ASN A 67 -4.36 -1.99 19.93
N ALA A 68 -3.79 -0.82 20.25
CA ALA A 68 -4.54 0.38 20.63
C ALA A 68 -5.51 0.92 19.55
N TYR A 69 -5.31 0.58 18.27
CA TYR A 69 -6.08 1.15 17.16
C TYR A 69 -7.01 0.13 16.48
N ARG A 70 -7.09 -1.11 16.97
CA ARG A 70 -7.78 -2.23 16.28
C ARG A 70 -9.25 -1.96 15.94
N ASN A 71 -9.95 -1.20 16.79
CA ASN A 71 -11.38 -0.89 16.63
C ASN A 71 -11.62 0.55 16.16
N GLN A 72 -10.58 1.28 15.80
CA GLN A 72 -10.71 2.67 15.36
C GLN A 72 -10.88 2.74 13.84
N PRO A 73 -11.60 3.76 13.33
CA PRO A 73 -11.65 4.01 11.89
C PRO A 73 -10.25 4.21 11.29
N LYS A 74 -9.33 4.79 12.07
CA LYS A 74 -7.92 4.97 11.71
C LYS A 74 -7.07 3.92 12.41
N VAL A 75 -6.47 3.01 11.65
CA VAL A 75 -5.66 1.91 12.21
C VAL A 75 -4.22 2.06 11.78
N LEU A 76 -3.30 1.96 12.75
CA LEU A 76 -1.86 1.84 12.50
C LEU A 76 -1.50 0.35 12.41
N TRP A 77 -0.71 0.01 11.41
CA TRP A 77 -0.24 -1.34 11.13
C TRP A 77 1.28 -1.35 11.06
N TYR A 78 1.90 -2.39 11.60
CA TYR A 78 3.34 -2.61 11.53
C TYR A 78 3.65 -3.82 10.68
N CYS A 79 4.81 -3.82 10.03
CA CYS A 79 5.35 -5.03 9.42
C CYS A 79 5.32 -6.19 10.43
N ALA A 80 4.81 -7.35 10.00
CA ALA A 80 4.71 -8.54 10.83
C ALA A 80 6.10 -8.98 11.34
N SER A 81 7.12 -8.82 10.52
CA SER A 81 8.51 -9.18 10.83
C SER A 81 9.26 -8.10 11.62
N ARG A 82 8.58 -7.04 12.10
CA ARG A 82 9.18 -5.97 12.92
C ARG A 82 9.90 -6.49 14.15
N ASN A 83 9.38 -7.52 14.82
CA ASN A 83 10.04 -8.05 16.02
C ASN A 83 11.32 -8.84 15.69
N LYS A 84 11.39 -9.44 14.49
CA LYS A 84 12.52 -10.27 14.05
C LYS A 84 13.63 -9.44 13.42
N PHE A 85 13.28 -8.45 12.59
CA PHE A 85 14.24 -7.66 11.81
C PHE A 85 14.30 -6.18 12.24
N HIS A 86 13.61 -5.79 13.31
CA HIS A 86 13.44 -4.39 13.69
C HIS A 86 12.92 -3.51 12.53
N CYS A 87 12.11 -4.10 11.65
CA CYS A 87 11.66 -3.47 10.41
C CYS A 87 10.88 -2.17 10.70
N PRO A 88 11.29 -1.02 10.11
CA PRO A 88 10.66 0.27 10.37
C PRO A 88 9.39 0.49 9.53
N ALA A 89 9.06 -0.43 8.62
CA ALA A 89 7.90 -0.29 7.75
C ALA A 89 6.57 -0.34 8.53
N SER A 90 5.71 0.61 8.21
CA SER A 90 4.39 0.78 8.80
C SER A 90 3.37 1.27 7.77
N LEU A 91 2.10 1.07 8.08
CA LEU A 91 0.99 1.38 7.20
C LEU A 91 -0.15 1.95 8.02
N ARG A 92 -0.83 2.98 7.51
CA ARG A 92 -2.02 3.56 8.13
C ARG A 92 -3.22 3.36 7.23
N THR A 93 -4.31 2.89 7.80
CA THR A 93 -5.61 2.82 7.12
C THR A 93 -6.62 3.77 7.74
N TYR A 94 -7.55 4.29 6.94
CA TYR A 94 -8.77 4.97 7.38
C TYR A 94 -9.98 4.30 6.72
N LYS A 95 -10.99 3.90 7.49
CA LYS A 95 -12.18 3.20 7.00
C LYS A 95 -11.85 2.03 6.03
N ARG A 96 -10.82 1.26 6.36
CA ARG A 96 -10.29 0.11 5.58
C ARG A 96 -9.54 0.49 4.27
N GLU A 97 -9.33 1.77 4.00
CA GLU A 97 -8.49 2.22 2.88
C GLU A 97 -7.10 2.61 3.38
N VAL A 98 -6.05 2.31 2.61
CA VAL A 98 -4.69 2.76 2.95
C VAL A 98 -4.59 4.26 2.69
N VAL A 99 -4.21 5.01 3.73
CA VAL A 99 -3.99 6.45 3.64
C VAL A 99 -2.52 6.83 3.70
N ALA A 100 -1.66 5.97 4.26
CA ALA A 100 -0.22 6.18 4.27
C ALA A 100 0.55 4.87 4.36
N VAL A 101 1.73 4.85 3.74
CA VAL A 101 2.75 3.81 3.88
C VAL A 101 4.05 4.51 4.22
N GLU A 102 4.65 4.15 5.35
CA GLU A 102 5.81 4.84 5.92
C GLU A 102 6.92 3.82 6.23
N GLY A 103 8.17 4.26 6.13
CA GLY A 103 9.33 3.39 6.33
C GLY A 103 9.61 2.45 5.15
N LYS A 104 10.83 1.90 5.12
CA LYS A 104 11.26 0.91 4.11
C LYS A 104 11.45 -0.44 4.79
N HIS A 105 11.06 -1.52 4.11
CA HIS A 105 11.43 -2.86 4.56
C HIS A 105 12.95 -3.04 4.47
N ASN A 106 13.51 -3.72 5.47
CA ASN A 106 14.92 -4.07 5.58
C ASN A 106 15.15 -5.59 5.51
N HIS A 107 14.15 -6.32 5.03
CA HIS A 107 14.16 -7.76 4.85
C HIS A 107 13.37 -8.11 3.59
N GLU A 108 13.57 -9.30 3.07
CA GLU A 108 12.75 -9.85 2.00
C GLU A 108 11.36 -10.25 2.52
N PRO A 109 10.31 -10.28 1.67
CA PRO A 109 8.94 -10.62 2.06
C PRO A 109 8.79 -11.97 2.76
#